data_AF-A0A554GRI4-F1
#
_entry.id   AF-A0A554GRI4-F1
#
_cell.length_a   1.000
_cell.length_b   1.000
_cell.length_c   1.000
_cell.angle_alpha   90.00
_cell.angle_beta   90.00
_cell.angle_gamma   90.00
#
_symmetry.space_group_name_H-M   'P 1'
#
loop_
_entity.id
_entity.type
_entity.pdbx_description
1 polymer ?
#
loop_
_entity_poly.entity_id
_entity_poly.type
_entity_poly.pdbx_seq_one_letter_code
_entity_poly.pdbx_strand_id
1 'polypeptide(L)'
;MLRSPLRPSLCVAVSSAGLLFGACSTTSRPTDSLSVRELNIVDEKGQARVRISAPMPDPKGLKRAVTAYGIQFMDASGEEVGGLGMIDSLDIRGLCFDSKEGYEAMCMSLIQGQPNITFRRDWKERITLGVVDGVASIVLHDAQGKPRLTLEVDKDGGTRVVGLPPAPAVP
;
A
#
# COMPACT_ATOMS: atom_id res chain seq x y z
N MET A 1 81.94 5.94 41.45
CA MET A 1 81.70 6.77 42.67
C MET A 1 81.01 8.05 42.21
N LEU A 2 79.91 8.56 42.76
CA LEU A 2 79.09 8.19 43.91
C LEU A 2 77.75 8.95 43.78
N ARG A 3 76.64 8.20 43.82
CA ARG A 3 75.34 8.46 44.47
C ARG A 3 74.55 9.77 44.21
N SER A 4 73.36 9.53 43.65
CA SER A 4 72.10 10.27 43.84
C SER A 4 71.62 10.27 45.30
N PRO A 5 70.78 11.25 45.68
CA PRO A 5 69.56 11.02 46.45
C PRO A 5 68.34 11.70 45.77
N LEU A 6 67.29 10.99 45.37
CA LEU A 6 66.06 10.61 46.12
C LEU A 6 65.30 11.76 46.84
N ARG A 7 64.21 12.19 46.17
CA ARG A 7 62.80 12.43 46.62
C ARG A 7 62.50 13.58 47.62
N PRO A 8 61.37 14.32 47.46
CA PRO A 8 60.04 13.75 47.72
C PRO A 8 58.90 14.15 46.78
N SER A 9 57.85 13.34 46.87
CA SER A 9 56.55 13.40 46.21
C SER A 9 55.81 14.73 46.39
N LEU A 10 55.12 15.19 45.34
CA LEU A 10 54.07 16.21 45.47
C LEU A 10 52.78 15.71 44.79
N CYS A 11 51.68 16.03 45.46
CA CYS A 11 50.35 15.48 45.35
C CYS A 11 49.72 15.54 43.95
N VAL A 12 49.04 14.44 43.61
CA VAL A 12 48.02 14.40 42.56
C VAL A 12 46.84 15.27 43.01
N ALA A 13 46.62 16.40 42.35
CA ALA A 13 45.37 17.14 42.46
C ALA A 13 44.38 16.57 41.43
N VAL A 14 43.57 15.59 41.86
CA VAL A 14 42.38 15.18 41.10
C VAL A 14 41.37 16.31 41.22
N SER A 15 41.35 17.21 40.24
CA SER A 15 40.25 18.16 40.09
C SER A 15 39.03 17.41 39.59
N SER A 16 38.16 17.03 40.52
CA SER A 16 36.81 16.57 40.25
C SER A 16 35.99 17.74 39.68
N ALA A 17 36.15 18.01 38.39
CA ALA A 17 35.21 18.83 37.63
C ALA A 17 33.90 18.04 37.53
N GLY A 18 33.00 18.26 38.49
CA GLY A 18 31.63 17.77 38.44
C GLY A 18 30.94 18.35 37.21
N LEU A 19 30.98 17.60 36.11
CA LEU A 19 30.09 17.79 34.97
C LEU A 19 28.68 17.46 35.46
N LEU A 20 27.98 18.49 35.95
CA LEU A 20 26.54 18.49 36.09
C LEU A 20 25.96 18.39 34.68
N PHE A 21 25.82 17.16 34.17
CA PHE A 21 24.91 16.87 33.07
C PHE A 21 23.50 17.12 33.59
N GLY A 22 23.08 18.38 33.51
CA GLY A 22 21.69 18.76 33.64
C GLY A 22 20.91 17.98 32.60
N ALA A 23 20.25 16.91 33.04
CA ALA A 23 19.28 16.22 32.24
C ALA A 23 18.14 17.20 31.98
N CYS A 24 18.19 17.90 30.84
CA CYS A 24 17.01 18.51 30.26
C CYS A 24 16.06 17.37 29.90
N SER A 25 15.25 16.96 30.88
CA SER A 25 14.07 16.15 30.65
C SER A 25 13.12 17.00 29.81
N THR A 26 13.34 16.99 28.50
CA THR A 26 12.32 17.44 27.55
C THR A 26 11.22 16.41 27.65
N THR A 27 10.16 16.75 28.39
CA THR A 27 8.88 16.06 28.26
C THR A 27 8.40 16.34 26.84
N SER A 28 8.78 15.48 25.90
CA SER A 28 8.20 15.52 24.57
C SER A 28 6.71 15.29 24.76
N ARG A 29 5.92 16.31 24.44
CA ARG A 29 4.48 16.13 24.36
C ARG A 29 4.24 15.03 23.31
N PRO A 30 3.33 14.08 23.56
CA PRO A 30 2.86 13.18 22.51
C PRO A 30 2.55 14.01 21.28
N THR A 31 3.09 13.58 20.14
CA THR A 31 2.82 14.25 18.88
C THR A 31 1.47 13.77 18.37
N ASP A 32 0.48 14.66 18.33
CA ASP A 32 -0.87 14.32 17.85
C ASP A 32 -0.91 14.07 16.34
N SER A 33 0.06 14.58 15.58
CA SER A 33 0.13 14.41 14.12
C SER A 33 1.56 14.31 13.60
N LEU A 34 1.80 13.32 12.74
CA LEU A 34 3.08 13.12 12.07
C LEU A 34 2.96 13.51 10.59
N SER A 35 3.71 14.54 10.18
CA SER A 35 3.83 14.92 8.76
C SER A 35 5.14 14.38 8.19
N VAL A 36 5.03 13.37 7.33
CA VAL A 36 6.16 12.75 6.64
C VAL A 36 5.78 12.48 5.18
N ARG A 37 6.77 12.44 4.30
CA ARG A 37 6.54 12.02 2.90
C ARG A 37 6.43 10.52 2.76
N GLU A 38 7.05 9.77 3.67
CA GLU A 38 7.12 8.32 3.66
C GLU A 38 7.21 7.79 5.09
N LEU A 39 6.44 6.75 5.38
CA LEU A 39 6.53 5.93 6.58
C LEU A 39 6.70 4.47 6.15
N ASN A 40 7.81 3.86 6.54
CA ASN A 40 8.08 2.44 6.30
C ASN A 40 7.88 1.62 7.58
N ILE A 41 7.12 0.54 7.47
CA ILE A 41 7.09 -0.54 8.46
C ILE A 41 7.97 -1.65 7.91
N VAL A 42 9.05 -1.96 8.61
CA VAL A 42 10.07 -2.92 8.18
C VAL A 42 10.00 -4.21 8.98
N ASP A 43 10.47 -5.31 8.39
CA ASP A 43 10.69 -6.57 9.10
C ASP A 43 12.05 -6.60 9.83
N GLU A 44 12.37 -7.72 10.47
CA GLU A 44 13.60 -7.94 11.25
C GLU A 44 14.89 -7.76 10.43
N LYS A 45 14.81 -7.84 9.09
CA LYS A 45 15.95 -7.67 8.18
C LYS A 45 16.05 -6.23 7.67
N GLY A 46 15.15 -5.34 8.10
CA GLY A 46 15.05 -3.97 7.62
C GLY A 46 14.34 -3.85 6.28
N GLN A 47 13.70 -4.91 5.77
CA GLN A 47 12.93 -4.85 4.52
C GLN A 47 11.56 -4.25 4.80
N ALA A 48 11.20 -3.19 4.09
CA ALA A 48 9.86 -2.62 4.18
C ALA A 48 8.79 -3.65 3.75
N ARG A 49 7.75 -3.82 4.57
CA ARG A 49 6.58 -4.68 4.33
C ARG A 49 5.31 -3.89 4.07
N VAL A 50 5.23 -2.69 4.66
CA VAL A 50 4.19 -1.70 4.38
C VAL A 50 4.87 -0.35 4.21
N ARG A 51 4.51 0.39 3.17
CA ARG A 51 4.96 1.77 2.96
C ARG A 51 3.75 2.68 2.78
N ILE A 52 3.64 3.73 3.59
CA ILE A 52 2.68 4.81 3.38
C ILE A 52 3.44 6.00 2.80
N SER A 53 3.06 6.50 1.63
CA SER A 53 3.87 7.51 0.93
C SER A 53 3.09 8.42 -0.01
N ALA A 54 3.60 9.64 -0.16
CA ALA A 54 3.07 10.66 -1.06
C ALA A 54 4.21 11.49 -1.69
N PRO A 55 4.62 11.22 -2.95
CA PRO A 55 4.13 10.16 -3.85
C PRO A 55 4.68 8.78 -3.48
N MET A 56 4.02 7.72 -3.96
CA MET A 56 4.49 6.34 -3.86
C MET A 56 5.72 6.11 -4.76
N PRO A 57 6.84 5.58 -4.23
CA PRO A 57 8.00 5.17 -5.02
C PRO A 57 7.63 4.15 -6.09
N ASP A 58 8.38 4.06 -7.19
CA ASP A 58 8.15 3.02 -8.20
C ASP A 58 8.23 1.60 -7.63
N PRO A 59 7.44 0.63 -8.13
CA PRO A 59 7.67 -0.78 -7.84
C PRO A 59 9.07 -1.20 -8.30
N LYS A 60 9.64 -2.19 -7.62
CA LYS A 60 11.00 -2.66 -7.89
C LYS A 60 11.16 -3.10 -9.35
N GLY A 61 12.05 -2.44 -10.09
CA GLY A 61 12.33 -2.78 -11.50
C GLY A 61 11.30 -2.28 -12.51
N LEU A 62 10.27 -1.55 -12.07
CA LEU A 62 9.22 -1.00 -12.91
C LEU A 62 9.14 0.52 -12.78
N LYS A 63 8.29 1.15 -13.60
CA LYS A 63 7.94 2.57 -13.49
C LYS A 63 6.43 2.70 -13.41
N ARG A 64 5.95 3.51 -12.46
CA ARG A 64 4.52 3.85 -12.43
C ARG A 64 4.18 4.68 -13.66
N ALA A 65 3.06 4.34 -14.30
CA ALA A 65 2.57 5.10 -15.45
C ALA A 65 2.11 6.52 -15.08
N VAL A 66 1.70 6.70 -13.82
CA VAL A 66 1.16 7.95 -13.26
C VAL A 66 1.59 8.10 -11.81
N THR A 67 1.59 9.34 -11.29
CA THR A 67 1.83 9.59 -9.87
C THR A 67 0.68 9.00 -9.04
N ALA A 68 1.04 8.26 -7.99
CA ALA A 68 0.10 7.66 -7.05
C ALA A 68 0.48 8.03 -5.60
N TYR A 69 -0.50 7.95 -4.71
CA TYR A 69 -0.37 8.19 -3.28
C TYR A 69 -1.06 7.09 -2.50
N GLY A 70 -0.55 6.71 -1.32
CA GLY A 70 -1.22 5.75 -0.46
C GLY A 70 -0.27 4.71 0.13
N ILE A 71 -0.69 3.44 0.10
CA ILE A 71 -0.07 2.34 0.84
C ILE A 71 0.42 1.27 -0.14
N GLN A 72 1.69 0.89 -0.07
CA GLN A 72 2.24 -0.31 -0.74
C GLN A 72 2.32 -1.47 0.25
N PHE A 73 1.90 -2.66 -0.17
CA PHE A 73 2.21 -3.93 0.49
C PHE A 73 3.38 -4.58 -0.24
N MET A 74 4.37 -5.04 0.52
CA MET A 74 5.58 -5.64 -0.05
C MET A 74 5.83 -7.04 0.50
N ASP A 75 6.42 -7.89 -0.34
CA ASP A 75 6.89 -9.22 0.04
C ASP A 75 8.26 -9.17 0.77
N ALA A 76 8.84 -10.34 1.05
CA ALA A 76 10.13 -10.44 1.76
C ALA A 76 11.34 -10.04 0.89
N SER A 77 11.16 -9.91 -0.42
CA SER A 77 12.19 -9.47 -1.37
C SER A 77 12.12 -7.96 -1.65
N GLY A 78 11.09 -7.30 -1.13
CA GLY A 78 10.77 -5.89 -1.36
C GLY A 78 10.01 -5.65 -2.67
N GLU A 79 9.42 -6.68 -3.25
CA GLU A 79 8.51 -6.56 -4.39
C GLU A 79 7.14 -6.11 -3.92
N GLU A 80 6.51 -5.18 -4.65
CA GLU A 80 5.14 -4.75 -4.38
C GLU A 80 4.18 -5.89 -4.76
N VAL A 81 3.24 -6.20 -3.86
CA VAL A 81 2.25 -7.28 -4.03
C VAL A 81 0.81 -6.74 -3.95
N GLY A 82 0.66 -5.43 -4.12
CA GLY A 82 -0.60 -4.71 -3.99
C GLY A 82 -0.49 -3.48 -3.09
N GLY A 83 -1.64 -2.88 -2.81
CA GLY A 83 -1.70 -1.66 -2.03
C GLY A 83 -3.02 -0.91 -2.18
N LEU A 84 -3.12 0.21 -1.45
CA LEU A 84 -4.13 1.24 -1.66
C LEU A 84 -3.49 2.38 -2.46
N GLY A 85 -3.94 2.57 -3.69
CA GLY A 85 -3.50 3.66 -4.57
C GLY A 85 -4.58 4.71 -4.75
N MET A 86 -4.20 5.98 -4.63
CA MET A 86 -4.98 7.15 -5.03
C MET A 86 -4.27 7.81 -6.20
N ILE A 87 -4.98 7.98 -7.31
CA ILE A 87 -4.46 8.51 -8.57
C ILE A 87 -5.37 9.67 -8.98
N ASP A 88 -5.01 10.89 -8.57
CA ASP A 88 -5.82 12.08 -8.79
C ASP A 88 -6.05 12.38 -10.28
N SER A 89 -5.04 12.14 -11.13
CA SER A 89 -5.11 12.43 -12.57
C SER A 89 -6.14 11.57 -13.33
N LEU A 90 -6.56 10.45 -12.75
CA LEU A 90 -7.54 9.53 -13.34
C LEU A 90 -8.82 9.42 -12.49
N ASP A 91 -8.88 10.12 -11.35
CA ASP A 91 -9.90 9.96 -10.31
C ASP A 91 -10.13 8.50 -9.90
N ILE A 92 -9.02 7.80 -9.59
CA ILE A 92 -9.06 6.41 -9.14
C ILE A 92 -8.60 6.32 -7.69
N ARG A 93 -9.35 5.57 -6.88
CA ARG A 93 -8.98 5.17 -5.52
C ARG A 93 -9.20 3.66 -5.42
N GLY A 94 -8.13 2.87 -5.38
CA GLY A 94 -8.22 1.41 -5.48
C GLY A 94 -7.37 0.69 -4.45
N LEU A 95 -7.98 -0.30 -3.79
CA LEU A 95 -7.28 -1.33 -3.02
C LEU A 95 -7.09 -2.54 -3.92
N CYS A 96 -5.86 -2.85 -4.30
CA CYS A 96 -5.53 -3.92 -5.21
C CYS A 96 -4.52 -4.90 -4.61
N PHE A 97 -4.60 -6.16 -5.07
CA PHE A 97 -3.62 -7.20 -4.81
C PHE A 97 -3.06 -7.69 -6.12
N ASP A 98 -1.74 -7.68 -6.23
CA ASP A 98 -1.05 -7.97 -7.47
C ASP A 98 -0.81 -9.47 -7.64
N SER A 99 -0.79 -9.90 -8.88
CA SER A 99 -0.31 -11.22 -9.27
C SER A 99 1.22 -11.23 -9.33
N LYS A 100 1.83 -12.41 -9.30
CA LYS A 100 3.28 -12.56 -9.49
C LYS A 100 3.75 -12.15 -10.89
N GLU A 101 2.83 -12.14 -11.84
CA GLU A 101 3.07 -11.73 -13.21
C GLU A 101 2.99 -10.21 -13.40
N GLY A 102 2.63 -9.45 -12.36
CA GLY A 102 2.68 -7.98 -12.34
C GLY A 102 1.39 -7.27 -12.74
N TYR A 103 0.24 -7.96 -12.76
CA TYR A 103 -1.07 -7.33 -12.95
C TYR A 103 -1.87 -7.31 -11.65
N GLU A 104 -2.76 -6.34 -11.50
CA GLU A 104 -3.72 -6.30 -10.40
C GLU A 104 -4.69 -7.49 -10.51
N ALA A 105 -4.50 -8.53 -9.70
CA ALA A 105 -5.32 -9.75 -9.75
C ALA A 105 -6.69 -9.54 -9.12
N MET A 106 -6.78 -8.69 -8.10
CA MET A 106 -8.01 -8.33 -7.44
C MET A 106 -7.98 -6.85 -7.10
N CYS A 107 -9.04 -6.11 -7.40
CA CYS A 107 -9.19 -4.72 -7.00
C CYS A 107 -10.58 -4.44 -6.45
N MET A 108 -10.65 -3.59 -5.44
CA MET A 108 -11.86 -2.89 -5.00
C MET A 108 -11.59 -1.40 -5.09
N SER A 109 -12.34 -0.69 -5.92
CA SER A 109 -11.99 0.65 -6.35
C SER A 109 -13.21 1.57 -6.49
N LEU A 110 -12.96 2.86 -6.36
CA LEU A 110 -13.77 3.91 -6.96
C LEU A 110 -13.03 4.39 -8.22
N ILE A 111 -13.69 4.30 -9.36
CA ILE A 111 -13.17 4.79 -10.65
C ILE A 111 -14.12 5.88 -11.12
N GLN A 112 -13.66 7.13 -11.15
CA GLN A 112 -14.50 8.29 -11.49
C GLN A 112 -15.76 8.39 -10.61
N GLY A 113 -15.59 8.10 -9.32
CA GLY A 113 -16.68 8.03 -8.34
C GLY A 113 -17.56 6.77 -8.41
N GLN A 114 -17.39 5.90 -9.42
CA GLN A 114 -18.19 4.69 -9.58
C GLN A 114 -17.56 3.50 -8.84
N PRO A 115 -18.34 2.73 -8.04
CA PRO A 115 -17.82 1.57 -7.34
C PRO A 115 -17.55 0.42 -8.32
N ASN A 116 -16.39 -0.21 -8.17
CA ASN A 116 -15.93 -1.34 -8.97
C ASN A 116 -15.22 -2.38 -8.08
N ILE A 117 -15.48 -3.65 -8.34
CA ILE A 117 -14.68 -4.78 -7.86
C ILE A 117 -14.33 -5.62 -9.09
N THR A 118 -13.05 -5.93 -9.25
CA THR A 118 -12.57 -6.70 -10.41
C THR A 118 -11.68 -7.84 -9.96
N PHE A 119 -11.88 -9.01 -10.55
CA PHE A 119 -10.99 -10.16 -10.45
C PHE A 119 -10.42 -10.44 -11.83
N ARG A 120 -9.09 -10.54 -11.91
CA ARG A 120 -8.35 -10.81 -13.15
C ARG A 120 -7.58 -12.12 -13.07
N ARG A 121 -7.40 -12.74 -14.23
CA ARG A 121 -6.49 -13.87 -14.44
C ARG A 121 -5.89 -13.76 -15.83
N ASP A 122 -4.58 -13.99 -15.94
CA ASP A 122 -3.85 -13.93 -17.21
C ASP A 122 -4.08 -12.59 -17.95
N TRP A 123 -3.99 -11.48 -17.21
CA TRP A 123 -4.23 -10.10 -17.68
C TRP A 123 -5.65 -9.81 -18.18
N LYS A 124 -6.60 -10.71 -17.94
CA LYS A 124 -8.00 -10.57 -18.38
C LYS A 124 -8.94 -10.53 -17.20
N GLU A 125 -9.96 -9.70 -17.32
CA GLU A 125 -11.08 -9.70 -16.38
C GLU A 125 -11.81 -11.04 -16.42
N ARG A 126 -12.16 -11.54 -15.25
CA ARG A 126 -12.90 -12.78 -15.04
C ARG A 126 -14.27 -12.50 -14.46
N ILE A 127 -14.29 -11.63 -13.47
CA ILE A 127 -15.47 -11.23 -12.73
C ILE A 127 -15.34 -9.73 -12.51
N THR A 128 -16.38 -9.00 -12.86
CA THR A 128 -16.50 -7.58 -12.50
C THR A 128 -17.83 -7.37 -11.79
N LEU A 129 -17.82 -6.54 -10.77
CA LEU A 129 -19.00 -6.07 -10.05
C LEU A 129 -18.91 -4.56 -9.96
N GLY A 130 -20.02 -3.87 -10.11
CA GLY A 130 -20.01 -2.42 -9.94
C GLY A 130 -21.34 -1.77 -10.19
N VAL A 131 -21.35 -0.46 -10.04
CA VAL A 131 -22.46 0.40 -10.43
C VAL A 131 -21.91 1.40 -11.43
N VAL A 132 -22.48 1.44 -12.63
CA VAL A 132 -22.09 2.40 -13.67
C VAL A 132 -23.36 3.04 -14.20
N ASP A 133 -23.42 4.37 -14.21
CA ASP A 133 -24.59 5.15 -14.66
C ASP A 133 -25.90 4.71 -14.00
N GLY A 134 -25.84 4.31 -12.73
CA GLY A 134 -26.98 3.85 -11.94
C GLY A 134 -27.40 2.40 -12.19
N VAL A 135 -26.69 1.66 -13.04
CA VAL A 135 -26.93 0.22 -13.28
C VAL A 135 -25.98 -0.60 -12.42
N ALA A 136 -26.52 -1.35 -11.47
CA ALA A 136 -25.77 -2.33 -10.71
C ALA A 136 -25.56 -3.59 -11.56
N SER A 137 -24.33 -4.09 -11.64
CA SER A 137 -23.99 -5.22 -12.52
C SER A 137 -23.01 -6.22 -11.90
N ILE A 138 -23.15 -7.48 -12.31
CA ILE A 138 -22.15 -8.54 -12.16
C ILE A 138 -21.90 -9.13 -13.55
N VAL A 139 -20.66 -9.13 -14.02
CA VAL A 139 -20.28 -9.65 -15.34
C VAL A 139 -19.26 -10.77 -15.19
N LEU A 140 -19.57 -11.94 -15.76
CA LEU A 140 -18.66 -13.07 -15.91
C LEU A 140 -18.10 -13.13 -17.33
N HIS A 141 -16.79 -13.24 -17.42
CA HIS A 141 -16.04 -13.28 -18.67
C HIS A 141 -15.49 -14.69 -18.94
N ASP A 142 -15.29 -15.06 -20.20
CA ASP A 142 -14.62 -16.31 -20.62
C ASP A 142 -13.08 -16.19 -20.63
N ALA A 143 -12.37 -17.27 -20.95
CA ALA A 143 -10.89 -17.35 -21.03
C ALA A 143 -10.22 -16.27 -21.90
N GLN A 144 -10.97 -15.69 -22.83
CA GLN A 144 -10.52 -14.66 -23.76
C GLN A 144 -10.86 -13.25 -23.25
N GLY A 145 -11.55 -13.13 -22.11
CA GLY A 145 -12.01 -11.85 -21.55
C GLY A 145 -13.33 -11.38 -22.16
N LYS A 146 -14.06 -12.24 -22.89
CA LYS A 146 -15.35 -11.88 -23.47
C LYS A 146 -16.48 -12.09 -22.46
N PRO A 147 -17.37 -11.11 -22.22
CA PRO A 147 -18.55 -11.28 -21.37
C PRO A 147 -19.43 -12.44 -21.86
N ARG A 148 -19.84 -13.33 -20.95
CA ARG A 148 -20.73 -14.47 -21.23
C ARG A 148 -21.99 -14.48 -20.39
N LEU A 149 -21.95 -13.90 -19.19
CA LEU A 149 -23.11 -13.75 -18.33
C LEU A 149 -23.07 -12.37 -17.70
N THR A 150 -24.20 -11.68 -17.74
CA THR A 150 -24.38 -10.38 -17.09
C THR A 150 -25.67 -10.39 -16.30
N LEU A 151 -25.59 -10.02 -15.02
CA LEU A 151 -26.72 -9.82 -14.13
C LEU A 151 -26.80 -8.32 -13.85
N GLU A 152 -27.94 -7.70 -14.11
CA GLU A 152 -28.12 -6.26 -13.94
C GLU A 152 -29.41 -5.91 -13.22
N VAL A 153 -29.34 -4.81 -12.48
CA VAL A 153 -30.49 -4.09 -11.93
C VAL A 153 -30.35 -2.62 -12.33
N ASP A 154 -31.31 -2.11 -13.08
CA ASP A 154 -31.33 -0.70 -13.47
C ASP A 154 -31.81 0.22 -12.35
N LYS A 155 -31.69 1.53 -12.58
CA LYS A 155 -32.05 2.59 -11.62
C LYS A 155 -33.53 2.59 -11.20
N ASP A 156 -34.41 1.99 -11.99
CA ASP A 156 -35.85 1.93 -11.75
C ASP A 156 -36.26 0.57 -11.12
N GLY A 157 -35.28 -0.31 -10.86
CA GLY A 157 -35.44 -1.62 -10.26
C GLY A 157 -35.70 -2.75 -11.27
N GLY A 158 -35.63 -2.46 -12.57
CA GLY A 158 -35.74 -3.46 -13.62
C GLY A 158 -34.56 -4.43 -13.60
N THR A 159 -34.83 -5.73 -13.70
CA THR A 159 -33.80 -6.77 -13.68
C THR A 159 -33.54 -7.33 -15.07
N ARG A 160 -32.29 -7.64 -15.38
CA ARG A 160 -31.88 -8.25 -16.66
C ARG A 160 -30.82 -9.33 -16.44
N VAL A 161 -30.98 -10.42 -17.17
CA VAL A 161 -29.96 -11.47 -17.30
C VAL A 161 -29.63 -11.64 -18.77
N VAL A 162 -28.37 -11.40 -19.16
CA VAL A 162 -27.88 -11.55 -20.53
C VAL A 162 -26.94 -12.74 -20.61
N GLY A 163 -27.04 -13.53 -21.68
CA GLY A 163 -26.12 -14.64 -21.96
C GLY A 163 -26.59 -16.02 -21.53
N LEU A 164 -27.81 -16.13 -21.01
CA LEU A 164 -28.50 -17.42 -20.84
C LEU A 164 -29.38 -17.70 -22.07
N PRO A 165 -29.48 -18.97 -22.52
CA PRO A 165 -30.53 -19.36 -23.45
C PRO A 165 -31.91 -19.12 -22.80
N PRO A 166 -32.98 -18.95 -23.60
CA PRO A 166 -34.34 -18.86 -23.07
C PRO A 166 -34.63 -20.05 -22.14
N ALA A 167 -35.36 -19.81 -21.06
CA ALA A 167 -35.84 -20.91 -20.24
C ALA A 167 -36.64 -21.89 -21.13
N PRO A 168 -36.46 -23.22 -20.96
CA PRO A 168 -37.29 -24.17 -21.67
C PRO A 168 -38.77 -23.90 -21.35
N ALA A 169 -39.63 -23.99 -22.36
CA ALA A 169 -41.07 -23.85 -22.15
C ALA A 169 -41.52 -24.89 -21.12
N VAL A 170 -42.28 -24.45 -20.13
CA VAL A 170 -42.94 -25.36 -19.19
C VAL A 170 -43.98 -26.15 -20.00
N PRO A 171 -43.99 -27.51 -19.94
CA PRO A 171 -44.96 -28.33 -20.66
C PRO A 171 -46.40 -28.08 -20.22
#